data_AF-A0A7S1FC87-F1
#
_entry.id   AF-A0A7S1FC87-F1
#
_cell.length_a   1.000
_cell.length_b   1.000
_cell.length_c   1.000
_cell.angle_alpha   90.00
_cell.angle_beta   90.00
_cell.angle_gamma   90.00
#
_symmetry.space_group_name_H-M   'P 1'
#
loop_
_entity.id
_entity.type
_entity.pdbx_description
1 polymer ?
#
loop_
_entity_poly.entity_id
_entity_poly.type
_entity_poly.pdbx_seq_one_letter_code
_entity_poly.pdbx_strand_id
1 'polypeptide(L)'
;MFLFAAGETSNTSGKRCFSLFAVALVVGGSLWDSLHHVAKVRHNPDVLDAAFLELVFPEIAQQHRVTARTPLIEATMQNIFQALPKNGRGTLGGAALRTLLHRFFLNSRGYVLKGLEPGGVLWNGSVSVDLLSEGVPKDARELLDSRLHEHGSSLADSALLASLVLEMVLAEERKVLTDVYESLGMSLQDALGDSGARKVLNLFSQGLVFGGSIKELAEWDVDQETLTEIYSAWPEVLTFVGELHRSVVSDQSVVTFDDMLSVVWAIHERFGQWQNRECNQVKDQLYRLHGGRTGRVLISDFYGGRVLDEQWPFLESGGYLRQLGALDVEHTLEPRVIVPNYMYSLSNCVTMREHFSICCLDACESILASVEMALGSPRGLPEDIIDVVSGSSVVESWTNLVFSGSLRQRLYDVAASHGGLVPIHGRLFRQWLHHAYPLECAFPHMSGTVRPLTEEDYVLETGVDPRASVEEIFQRIDDATPRWRREKLEVEDLESVLWIAEEETLDTSEVQTCDQICHVFQFLVLAVAGACGYWMSVAIGQSHSGNYFETKKHYV
;
A
#
# COMPACT_ATOMS: atom_id res chain seq x y z
N MET A 1 -55.90 0.34 7.85
CA MET A 1 -57.36 0.40 7.66
C MET A 1 -57.75 -0.68 6.65
N PHE A 2 -57.81 -1.94 7.08
CA PHE A 2 -58.49 -3.08 6.45
C PHE A 2 -58.24 -4.24 7.40
N LEU A 3 -59.25 -4.65 8.18
CA LEU A 3 -59.40 -5.96 8.82
C LEU A 3 -60.60 -5.87 9.79
N PHE A 4 -61.81 -6.09 9.28
CA PHE A 4 -62.92 -6.58 10.09
C PHE A 4 -63.83 -7.41 9.19
N ALA A 5 -63.62 -8.72 9.21
CA ALA A 5 -64.64 -9.75 8.99
C ALA A 5 -63.99 -11.12 9.26
N ALA A 6 -63.99 -11.54 10.52
CA ALA A 6 -63.77 -12.94 10.87
C ALA A 6 -64.97 -13.40 11.70
N GLY A 7 -65.87 -14.12 11.05
CA GLY A 7 -66.91 -14.89 11.72
C GLY A 7 -66.28 -15.96 12.61
N GLU A 8 -66.92 -16.17 13.76
CA GLU A 8 -66.53 -17.15 14.76
C GLU A 8 -66.52 -18.57 14.17
N THR A 9 -65.32 -19.12 13.99
CA THR A 9 -65.11 -20.57 13.96
C THR A 9 -64.02 -20.94 14.94
N SER A 10 -64.36 -21.81 15.89
CA SER A 10 -63.51 -22.31 16.95
C SER A 10 -62.49 -23.30 16.38
N ASN A 11 -61.39 -22.82 15.83
CA ASN A 11 -60.25 -23.68 15.52
C ASN A 11 -58.97 -23.13 16.17
N THR A 12 -58.61 -23.72 17.30
CA THR A 12 -57.43 -23.37 18.12
C THR A 12 -56.11 -23.55 17.37
N SER A 13 -56.08 -24.38 16.32
CA SER A 13 -54.88 -24.62 15.51
C SER A 13 -54.61 -23.51 14.49
N GLY A 14 -55.65 -22.92 13.89
CA GLY A 14 -55.52 -21.79 12.95
C GLY A 14 -55.01 -20.52 13.63
N LYS A 15 -55.46 -20.27 14.87
CA LYS A 15 -54.99 -19.14 15.70
C LYS A 15 -53.50 -19.28 16.10
N ARG A 16 -53.00 -20.50 16.30
CA ARG A 16 -51.57 -20.75 16.59
C ARG A 16 -50.67 -20.54 15.36
N CYS A 17 -51.10 -20.95 14.17
CA CYS A 17 -50.38 -20.65 12.93
C CYS A 17 -50.35 -19.16 12.62
N PHE A 18 -51.48 -18.46 12.77
CA PHE A 18 -51.53 -17.01 12.57
C PHE A 18 -50.65 -16.25 13.59
N SER A 19 -50.60 -16.73 14.84
CA SER A 19 -49.72 -16.18 15.87
C SER A 19 -48.24 -16.43 15.57
N LEU A 20 -47.85 -17.61 15.08
CA LEU A 20 -46.46 -17.90 14.70
C LEU A 20 -46.03 -17.12 13.45
N PHE A 21 -46.92 -16.94 12.47
CA PHE A 21 -46.66 -16.15 11.28
C PHE A 21 -46.59 -14.65 11.59
N ALA A 22 -47.46 -14.16 12.48
CA ALA A 22 -47.39 -12.79 12.98
C ALA A 22 -46.14 -12.55 13.83
N VAL A 23 -45.72 -13.50 14.68
CA VAL A 23 -44.45 -13.42 15.41
C VAL A 23 -43.26 -13.44 14.45
N ALA A 24 -43.26 -14.27 13.41
CA ALA A 24 -42.20 -14.28 12.40
C ALA A 24 -42.13 -12.98 11.57
N LEU A 25 -43.28 -12.36 11.26
CA LEU A 25 -43.33 -11.06 10.58
C LEU A 25 -42.96 -9.89 11.50
N VAL A 26 -43.32 -9.93 12.78
CA VAL A 26 -42.96 -8.90 13.75
C VAL A 26 -41.50 -9.02 14.15
N VAL A 27 -40.97 -10.24 14.33
CA VAL A 27 -39.54 -10.49 14.59
C VAL A 27 -38.70 -10.24 13.34
N GLY A 28 -39.18 -10.62 12.16
CA GLY A 28 -38.53 -10.31 10.88
C GLY A 28 -38.54 -8.81 10.56
N GLY A 29 -39.65 -8.12 10.84
CA GLY A 29 -39.77 -6.67 10.70
C GLY A 29 -38.96 -5.90 11.72
N SER A 30 -38.88 -6.36 12.98
CA SER A 30 -38.04 -5.73 14.00
C SER A 30 -36.54 -6.04 13.81
N LEU A 31 -36.18 -7.21 13.27
CA LEU A 31 -34.82 -7.49 12.80
C LEU A 31 -34.48 -6.67 11.55
N TRP A 32 -35.42 -6.46 10.62
CA TRP A 32 -35.22 -5.63 9.44
C TRP A 32 -35.08 -4.14 9.80
N ASP A 33 -35.91 -3.64 10.71
CA ASP A 33 -35.79 -2.28 11.26
C ASP A 33 -34.56 -2.14 12.17
N SER A 34 -34.15 -3.18 12.90
CA SER A 34 -32.89 -3.19 13.66
C SER A 34 -31.67 -3.26 12.73
N LEU A 35 -31.72 -4.01 11.63
CA LEU A 35 -30.70 -4.05 10.59
C LEU A 35 -30.60 -2.71 9.85
N HIS A 36 -31.73 -2.06 9.57
CA HIS A 36 -31.76 -0.71 8.99
C HIS A 36 -31.32 0.36 9.99
N HIS A 37 -31.64 0.24 11.28
CA HIS A 37 -31.12 1.16 12.31
C HIS A 37 -29.62 0.94 12.58
N VAL A 38 -29.13 -0.30 12.55
CA VAL A 38 -27.70 -0.65 12.62
C VAL A 38 -26.95 -0.16 11.38
N ALA A 39 -27.59 -0.12 10.21
CA ALA A 39 -27.02 0.47 9.00
C ALA A 39 -27.04 2.01 9.00
N LYS A 40 -27.94 2.64 9.76
CA LYS A 40 -28.16 4.11 9.72
C LYS A 40 -27.52 4.88 10.89
N VAL A 41 -26.96 4.20 11.88
CA VAL A 41 -26.12 4.78 12.95
C VAL A 41 -24.90 3.90 13.18
N ARG A 42 -23.96 3.88 12.22
CA ARG A 42 -22.56 3.59 12.54
C ARG A 42 -21.84 4.91 12.78
N HIS A 43 -21.96 5.43 13.99
CA HIS A 43 -20.80 6.13 14.54
C HIS A 43 -19.78 5.03 14.82
N ASN A 44 -18.83 4.85 13.91
CA ASN A 44 -17.59 4.22 14.31
C ASN A 44 -16.98 5.19 15.34
N PRO A 45 -16.75 4.75 16.59
CA PRO A 45 -16.00 5.59 17.51
C PRO A 45 -14.65 5.86 16.85
N ASP A 46 -14.29 7.14 16.70
CA ASP A 46 -12.99 7.52 16.15
C ASP A 46 -11.91 6.83 16.98
N VAL A 47 -11.07 6.03 16.32
CA VAL A 47 -9.98 5.31 16.99
C VAL A 47 -9.03 6.32 17.64
N LEU A 48 -8.85 7.46 16.97
CA LEU A 48 -7.97 8.56 17.35
C LEU A 48 -8.78 9.75 17.87
N ASP A 49 -9.36 9.60 19.07
CA ASP A 49 -10.09 10.68 19.74
C ASP A 49 -9.16 11.76 20.36
N ALA A 50 -9.76 12.81 20.91
CA ALA A 50 -9.01 13.90 21.56
C ALA A 50 -8.14 13.41 22.74
N ALA A 51 -8.58 12.39 23.47
CA ALA A 51 -7.82 11.84 24.59
C ALA A 51 -6.56 11.09 24.10
N PHE A 52 -6.64 10.42 22.96
CA PHE A 52 -5.48 9.85 22.30
C PHE A 52 -4.50 10.94 21.87
N LEU A 53 -4.97 12.03 21.27
CA LEU A 53 -4.11 13.15 20.88
C LEU A 53 -3.43 13.83 22.08
N GLU A 54 -4.13 13.98 23.20
CA GLU A 54 -3.54 14.49 24.45
C GLU A 54 -2.45 13.55 25.00
N LEU A 55 -2.63 12.24 24.85
CA LEU A 55 -1.66 11.23 25.27
C LEU A 55 -0.38 11.25 24.42
N VAL A 56 -0.52 11.48 23.11
CA VAL A 56 0.63 11.49 22.17
C VAL A 56 1.34 12.84 22.15
N PHE A 57 0.58 13.94 22.12
CA PHE A 57 1.10 15.29 22.03
C PHE A 57 0.62 16.15 23.20
N PRO A 58 1.42 16.26 24.29
CA PRO A 58 1.04 17.08 25.44
C PRO A 58 0.99 18.58 25.10
N GLU A 59 1.65 19.02 24.02
CA GLU A 59 1.63 20.41 23.57
C GLU A 59 0.43 20.70 22.65
N ILE A 60 -0.40 21.67 23.04
CA ILE A 60 -1.57 22.12 22.27
C ILE A 60 -1.19 22.59 20.86
N ALA A 61 -0.01 23.20 20.68
CA ALA A 61 0.46 23.65 19.37
C ALA A 61 0.70 22.48 18.39
N GLN A 62 1.21 21.34 18.89
CA GLN A 62 1.39 20.11 18.11
C GLN A 62 0.03 19.53 17.70
N GLN A 63 -0.92 19.46 18.65
CA GLN A 63 -2.28 19.01 18.38
C GLN A 63 -2.98 19.86 17.30
N HIS A 64 -2.82 21.19 17.35
CA HIS A 64 -3.38 22.09 16.33
C HIS A 64 -2.74 21.88 14.95
N ARG A 65 -1.42 21.69 14.85
CA ARG A 65 -0.77 21.39 13.56
C ARG A 65 -1.27 20.09 12.97
N VAL A 66 -1.37 19.05 13.80
CA VAL A 66 -1.85 17.72 13.42
C VAL A 66 -3.27 17.81 12.87
N THR A 67 -4.19 18.41 13.63
CA THR A 67 -5.60 18.51 13.24
C THR A 67 -5.83 19.43 12.04
N ALA A 68 -5.03 20.48 11.87
CA ALA A 68 -5.17 21.42 10.75
C ALA A 68 -4.82 20.80 9.38
N ARG A 69 -3.89 19.84 9.31
CA ARG A 69 -3.50 19.18 8.04
C ARG A 69 -4.39 18.00 7.65
N THR A 70 -5.11 17.41 8.61
CA THR A 70 -5.90 16.18 8.42
C THR A 70 -6.89 16.26 7.24
N PRO A 71 -7.66 17.34 7.02
CA PRO A 71 -8.64 17.39 5.92
C PRO A 71 -8.01 17.28 4.52
N LEU A 72 -6.81 17.84 4.32
CA LEU A 72 -6.10 17.76 3.05
C LEU A 72 -5.58 16.34 2.79
N ILE A 73 -5.10 15.67 3.83
CA ILE A 73 -4.64 14.28 3.77
C ILE A 73 -5.81 13.35 3.48
N GLU A 74 -6.94 13.54 4.17
CA GLU A 74 -8.19 12.82 3.94
C GLU A 74 -8.64 12.90 2.48
N ALA A 75 -8.68 14.12 1.92
CA ALA A 75 -9.03 14.31 0.51
C ALA A 75 -8.09 13.57 -0.46
N THR A 76 -6.80 13.49 -0.11
CA THR A 76 -5.78 12.79 -0.91
C THR A 76 -5.94 11.27 -0.83
N MET A 77 -6.29 10.74 0.34
CA MET A 77 -6.47 9.30 0.61
C MET A 77 -7.81 8.76 0.13
N GLN A 78 -8.81 9.62 -0.12
CA GLN A 78 -10.19 9.24 -0.41
C GLN A 78 -10.31 8.12 -1.46
N ASN A 79 -9.66 8.26 -2.62
CA ASN A 79 -9.81 7.30 -3.72
C ASN A 79 -9.23 5.93 -3.36
N ILE A 80 -8.02 5.90 -2.78
CA ILE A 80 -7.39 4.65 -2.34
C ILE A 80 -8.22 4.00 -1.22
N PHE A 81 -8.70 4.79 -0.26
CA PHE A 81 -9.56 4.31 0.82
C PHE A 81 -10.84 3.65 0.25
N GLN A 82 -11.46 4.24 -0.77
CA GLN A 82 -12.64 3.67 -1.43
C GLN A 82 -12.34 2.39 -2.22
N ALA A 83 -11.14 2.22 -2.75
CA ALA A 83 -10.74 0.99 -3.43
C ALA A 83 -10.29 -0.11 -2.46
N LEU A 84 -9.75 0.21 -1.28
CA LEU A 84 -9.26 -0.82 -0.35
C LEU A 84 -10.38 -1.67 0.28
N PRO A 85 -10.12 -2.92 0.66
CA PRO A 85 -11.12 -3.73 1.33
C PRO A 85 -11.41 -3.24 2.75
N LYS A 86 -12.69 -3.19 3.09
CA LYS A 86 -13.18 -2.80 4.42
C LYS A 86 -13.64 -4.02 5.18
N ASN A 87 -13.49 -3.97 6.50
CA ASN A 87 -14.08 -4.95 7.41
C ASN A 87 -15.61 -4.78 7.47
N GLY A 88 -16.26 -5.62 8.27
CA GLY A 88 -17.71 -5.57 8.48
C GLY A 88 -18.23 -4.20 8.92
N ARG A 89 -17.39 -3.31 9.50
CA ARG A 89 -17.70 -1.95 9.99
C ARG A 89 -17.55 -0.84 8.94
N GLY A 90 -17.00 -1.14 7.77
CA GLY A 90 -16.69 -0.13 6.76
C GLY A 90 -15.37 0.62 7.02
N THR A 91 -14.50 0.07 7.87
CA THR A 91 -13.17 0.61 8.20
C THR A 91 -12.07 -0.32 7.68
N LEU A 92 -10.84 0.17 7.61
CA LEU A 92 -9.69 -0.61 7.14
C LEU A 92 -9.12 -1.47 8.27
N GLY A 93 -8.85 -2.74 7.99
CA GLY A 93 -8.01 -3.58 8.84
C GLY A 93 -6.53 -3.19 8.73
N GLY A 94 -5.68 -3.75 9.61
CA GLY A 94 -4.26 -3.38 9.71
C GLY A 94 -3.48 -3.44 8.38
N ALA A 95 -3.64 -4.51 7.59
CA ALA A 95 -2.93 -4.66 6.31
C ALA A 95 -3.39 -3.63 5.26
N ALA A 96 -4.69 -3.34 5.20
CA ALA A 96 -5.24 -2.33 4.29
C ALA A 96 -4.83 -0.91 4.73
N LEU A 97 -4.81 -0.63 6.03
CA LEU A 97 -4.30 0.63 6.58
C LEU A 97 -2.81 0.82 6.28
N ARG A 98 -1.97 -0.20 6.51
CA ARG A 98 -0.54 -0.19 6.16
C ARG A 98 -0.35 0.16 4.69
N THR A 99 -1.11 -0.50 3.81
CA THR A 99 -1.10 -0.23 2.36
C THR A 99 -1.48 1.22 2.05
N LEU A 100 -2.55 1.75 2.66
CA LEU A 100 -2.98 3.14 2.47
C LEU A 100 -1.88 4.13 2.87
N LEU A 101 -1.31 3.96 4.06
CA LEU A 101 -0.28 4.85 4.60
C LEU A 101 1.00 4.80 3.75
N HIS A 102 1.50 3.60 3.45
CA HIS A 102 2.69 3.42 2.62
C HIS A 102 2.54 4.16 1.28
N ARG A 103 1.42 3.94 0.58
CA ARG A 103 1.16 4.56 -0.73
C ARG A 103 0.97 6.07 -0.61
N PHE A 104 0.32 6.56 0.44
CA PHE A 104 0.21 7.99 0.68
C PHE A 104 1.58 8.64 0.83
N PHE A 105 2.44 8.09 1.70
CA PHE A 105 3.76 8.65 1.98
C PHE A 105 4.72 8.56 0.79
N LEU A 106 4.72 7.42 0.09
CA LEU A 106 5.50 7.25 -1.13
C LEU A 106 5.05 8.23 -2.21
N ASN A 107 3.76 8.28 -2.53
CA ASN A 107 3.27 9.13 -3.64
C ASN A 107 3.34 10.63 -3.34
N SER A 108 3.09 11.04 -2.09
CA SER A 108 3.06 12.47 -1.75
C SER A 108 4.43 13.04 -1.39
N ARG A 109 5.31 12.24 -0.76
CA ARG A 109 6.60 12.71 -0.21
C ARG A 109 7.82 11.95 -0.72
N GLY A 110 7.65 10.79 -1.36
CA GLY A 110 8.75 9.85 -1.63
C GLY A 110 9.19 9.08 -0.38
N TYR A 111 8.42 9.14 0.71
CA TYR A 111 8.82 8.56 1.99
C TYR A 111 8.53 7.07 2.02
N VAL A 112 9.57 6.30 2.31
CA VAL A 112 9.47 4.92 2.76
C VAL A 112 9.71 4.93 4.26
N LEU A 113 8.63 4.74 5.02
CA LEU A 113 8.67 4.70 6.47
C LEU A 113 9.10 3.31 6.94
N LYS A 114 10.01 3.29 7.90
CA LYS A 114 10.41 2.06 8.58
C LYS A 114 9.18 1.44 9.22
N GLY A 115 8.95 0.15 8.96
CA GLY A 115 7.77 -0.54 9.45
C GLY A 115 6.53 -0.42 8.57
N LEU A 116 6.55 0.29 7.44
CA LEU A 116 5.46 0.29 6.44
C LEU A 116 5.89 -0.31 5.09
N GLU A 117 7.11 -0.82 4.97
CA GLU A 117 7.66 -1.34 3.71
C GLU A 117 6.87 -2.56 3.22
N PRO A 118 6.71 -2.71 1.89
CA PRO A 118 5.98 -3.83 1.28
C PRO A 118 6.77 -5.15 1.26
N GLY A 119 8.06 -5.13 1.60
CA GLY A 119 8.97 -6.29 1.54
C GLY A 119 8.94 -7.15 2.81
N GLY A 120 8.05 -8.14 2.86
CA GLY A 120 8.35 -9.38 3.60
C GLY A 120 7.53 -9.71 4.85
N VAL A 121 6.65 -8.83 5.34
CA VAL A 121 5.74 -9.17 6.47
C VAL A 121 4.38 -8.50 6.26
N LEU A 122 3.67 -8.83 5.18
CA LEU A 122 2.34 -8.25 4.92
C LEU A 122 1.25 -8.65 5.94
N TRP A 123 1.51 -9.53 6.91
CA TRP A 123 0.40 -10.22 7.61
C TRP A 123 0.41 -10.26 9.14
N ASN A 124 1.51 -9.91 9.84
CA ASN A 124 1.58 -10.13 11.30
C ASN A 124 2.15 -8.98 12.15
N GLY A 125 2.67 -7.90 11.54
CA GLY A 125 3.12 -6.72 12.28
C GLY A 125 1.96 -5.79 12.63
N SER A 126 1.95 -5.24 13.85
CA SER A 126 0.97 -4.21 14.18
C SER A 126 1.41 -2.87 13.61
N VAL A 127 0.50 -2.15 12.95
CA VAL A 127 0.79 -0.87 12.29
C VAL A 127 1.37 0.16 13.27
N SER A 128 1.05 0.07 14.57
CA SER A 128 1.56 1.03 15.56
C SER A 128 2.91 0.66 16.16
N VAL A 129 3.26 -0.63 16.30
CA VAL A 129 4.54 -1.03 16.90
C VAL A 129 5.68 -0.74 15.94
N ASP A 130 5.46 -0.94 14.64
CA ASP A 130 6.51 -0.78 13.63
C ASP A 130 6.72 0.68 13.22
N LEU A 131 5.66 1.51 13.25
CA LEU A 131 5.68 2.90 12.76
C LEU A 131 5.92 3.96 13.85
N LEU A 132 5.50 3.70 15.09
CA LEU A 132 5.46 4.70 16.17
C LEU A 132 6.39 4.33 17.34
N SER A 133 7.28 3.34 17.17
CA SER A 133 8.08 2.78 18.26
C SER A 133 8.89 3.81 19.03
N GLU A 134 9.40 4.79 18.32
CA GLU A 134 10.22 5.89 18.81
C GLU A 134 9.42 7.19 18.63
N GLY A 135 9.19 7.92 19.73
CA GLY A 135 8.41 9.16 19.74
C GLY A 135 6.98 9.06 20.30
N VAL A 136 6.38 7.86 20.33
CA VAL A 136 5.05 7.65 20.94
C VAL A 136 5.13 6.79 22.21
N PRO A 137 4.54 7.21 23.35
CA PRO A 137 4.53 6.43 24.58
C PRO A 137 4.01 5.01 24.37
N LYS A 138 4.63 4.03 25.04
CA LYS A 138 4.26 2.61 24.91
C LYS A 138 2.76 2.38 25.15
N ASP A 139 2.20 3.01 26.18
CA ASP A 139 0.78 2.89 26.52
C ASP A 139 -0.13 3.42 25.40
N ALA A 140 0.29 4.48 24.69
CA ALA A 140 -0.44 5.01 23.54
C ALA A 140 -0.40 4.05 22.35
N ARG A 141 0.74 3.40 22.11
CA ARG A 141 0.86 2.36 21.07
C ARG A 141 0.00 1.14 21.37
N GLU A 142 0.05 0.61 22.59
CA GLU A 142 -0.78 -0.52 23.01
C GLU A 142 -2.28 -0.19 22.90
N LEU A 143 -2.68 1.04 23.26
CA LEU A 143 -4.05 1.53 23.08
C LEU A 143 -4.43 1.61 21.59
N LEU A 144 -3.55 2.15 20.75
CA LEU A 144 -3.79 2.25 19.30
C LEU A 144 -3.96 0.88 18.66
N ASP A 145 -3.08 -0.07 18.97
CA ASP A 145 -3.19 -1.45 18.47
C ASP A 145 -4.49 -2.11 18.88
N SER A 146 -4.86 -2.00 20.17
CA SER A 146 -6.12 -2.55 20.67
C SER A 146 -7.31 -1.96 19.91
N ARG A 147 -7.34 -0.65 19.70
CA ARG A 147 -8.46 0.03 19.02
C ARG A 147 -8.50 -0.29 17.54
N LEU A 148 -7.36 -0.30 16.84
CA LEU A 148 -7.27 -0.66 15.42
C LEU A 148 -7.67 -2.12 15.19
N HIS A 149 -7.30 -3.03 16.09
CA HIS A 149 -7.69 -4.42 16.01
C HIS A 149 -9.22 -4.59 16.16
N GLU A 150 -9.85 -3.87 17.10
CA GLU A 150 -11.28 -4.01 17.38
C GLU A 150 -12.18 -3.25 16.39
N HIS A 151 -11.75 -2.06 15.96
CA HIS A 151 -12.59 -1.11 15.24
C HIS A 151 -12.17 -0.88 13.79
N GLY A 152 -10.93 -1.23 13.41
CA GLY A 152 -10.31 -0.79 12.16
C GLY A 152 -10.14 0.73 12.08
N SER A 153 -9.54 1.23 11.00
CA SER A 153 -9.30 2.66 10.79
C SER A 153 -10.31 3.26 9.83
N SER A 154 -11.01 4.32 10.24
CA SER A 154 -11.79 5.16 9.33
C SER A 154 -10.88 5.98 8.41
N LEU A 155 -11.45 6.69 7.43
CA LEU A 155 -10.65 7.60 6.60
C LEU A 155 -10.08 8.75 7.43
N ALA A 156 -10.88 9.32 8.34
CA ALA A 156 -10.45 10.36 9.26
C ALA A 156 -9.32 9.87 10.18
N ASP A 157 -9.47 8.67 10.76
CA ASP A 157 -8.41 8.05 11.57
C ASP A 157 -7.13 7.82 10.75
N SER A 158 -7.26 7.34 9.51
CA SER A 158 -6.10 7.09 8.64
C SER A 158 -5.36 8.38 8.29
N ALA A 159 -6.09 9.45 7.99
CA ALA A 159 -5.53 10.77 7.71
C ALA A 159 -4.92 11.41 8.97
N LEU A 160 -5.53 11.20 10.13
CA LEU A 160 -5.00 11.65 11.40
C LEU A 160 -3.71 10.90 11.74
N LEU A 161 -3.65 9.58 11.56
CA LEU A 161 -2.43 8.79 11.75
C LEU A 161 -1.27 9.27 10.85
N ALA A 162 -1.54 9.52 9.56
CA ALA A 162 -0.54 10.13 8.67
C ALA A 162 -0.13 11.54 9.14
N SER A 163 -1.06 12.32 9.69
CA SER A 163 -0.77 13.62 10.30
C SER A 163 0.14 13.47 11.53
N LEU A 164 -0.03 12.44 12.36
CA LEU A 164 0.84 12.15 13.52
C LEU A 164 2.27 11.86 13.05
N VAL A 165 2.40 10.98 12.05
CA VAL A 165 3.72 10.58 11.50
C VAL A 165 4.45 11.77 10.89
N LEU A 166 3.76 12.67 10.18
CA LEU A 166 4.37 13.90 9.67
C LEU A 166 4.86 14.83 10.79
N GLU A 167 4.23 14.82 11.98
CA GLU A 167 4.76 15.54 13.14
C GLU A 167 6.04 14.91 13.68
N MET A 168 6.12 13.57 13.67
CA MET A 168 7.32 12.85 14.09
C MET A 168 8.50 13.17 13.16
N VAL A 169 8.27 13.16 11.84
CA VAL A 169 9.27 13.58 10.85
C VAL A 169 9.72 15.02 11.12
N LEU A 170 8.79 15.93 11.36
CA LEU A 170 9.14 17.33 11.68
C LEU A 170 9.95 17.45 12.98
N ALA A 171 9.65 16.63 13.99
CA ALA A 171 10.39 16.61 15.25
C ALA A 171 11.82 16.08 15.06
N GLU A 172 12.01 15.03 14.26
CA GLU A 172 13.32 14.51 13.88
C GLU A 172 14.14 15.57 13.12
N GLU A 173 13.54 16.22 12.12
CA GLU A 173 14.24 17.24 11.33
C GLU A 173 14.55 18.52 12.13
N ARG A 174 13.74 18.86 13.15
CA ARG A 174 14.10 19.92 14.11
C ARG A 174 15.36 19.57 14.88
N LYS A 175 15.55 18.32 15.28
CA LYS A 175 16.75 17.85 15.97
C LYS A 175 17.96 17.92 15.03
N VAL A 176 17.83 17.43 13.80
CA VAL A 176 18.88 17.55 12.77
C VAL A 176 19.28 19.02 12.56
N LEU A 177 18.30 19.92 12.43
CA LEU A 177 18.59 21.35 12.27
C LEU A 177 19.28 21.95 13.50
N THR A 178 18.91 21.50 14.71
CA THR A 178 19.58 21.90 15.95
C THR A 178 21.05 21.48 15.93
N ASP A 179 21.33 20.22 15.56
CA ASP A 179 22.69 19.69 15.46
C ASP A 179 23.53 20.45 14.41
N VAL A 180 22.91 20.93 13.32
CA VAL A 180 23.56 21.79 12.32
C VAL A 180 23.98 23.13 12.92
N TYR A 181 23.09 23.81 13.65
CA TYR A 181 23.42 25.08 14.32
C TYR A 181 24.55 24.90 15.33
N GLU A 182 24.47 23.86 16.17
CA GLU A 182 25.49 23.56 17.17
C GLU A 182 26.84 23.26 16.53
N SER A 183 26.88 22.46 15.46
CA SER A 183 28.10 22.10 14.74
C SER A 183 28.75 23.31 14.04
N LEU A 184 27.95 24.29 13.63
CA LEU A 184 28.43 25.56 13.07
C LEU A 184 28.78 26.62 14.14
N GLY A 185 28.61 26.31 15.42
CA GLY A 185 28.84 27.24 16.53
C GLY A 185 27.85 28.40 16.56
N MET A 186 26.64 28.20 16.03
CA MET A 186 25.55 29.19 15.96
C MET A 186 24.54 28.95 17.09
N SER A 187 23.94 30.03 17.59
CA SER A 187 22.84 29.96 18.55
C SER A 187 21.50 29.81 17.83
N LEU A 188 20.57 29.05 18.41
CA LEU A 188 19.18 28.93 17.91
C LEU A 188 18.41 30.27 17.95
N GLN A 189 18.91 31.25 18.70
CA GLN A 189 18.35 32.62 18.76
C GLN A 189 18.98 33.57 17.74
N ASP A 190 19.96 33.11 16.96
CA ASP A 190 20.65 33.96 16.01
C ASP A 190 19.72 34.39 14.86
N ALA A 191 19.82 35.67 14.53
CA ALA A 191 19.22 36.30 13.37
C ALA A 191 20.20 36.15 12.19
N LEU A 192 20.01 35.14 11.34
CA LEU A 192 20.94 34.82 10.26
C LEU A 192 20.70 35.72 9.04
N GLY A 193 21.76 36.33 8.51
CA GLY A 193 21.73 36.87 7.14
C GLY A 193 21.94 35.76 6.10
N ASP A 194 21.85 36.11 4.81
CA ASP A 194 21.95 35.17 3.68
C ASP A 194 23.17 34.24 3.74
N SER A 195 24.35 34.77 4.10
CA SER A 195 25.58 33.97 4.24
C SER A 195 25.48 32.92 5.35
N GLY A 196 24.84 33.27 6.48
CA GLY A 196 24.63 32.34 7.59
C GLY A 196 23.60 31.27 7.23
N ALA A 197 22.47 31.69 6.65
CA ALA A 197 21.42 30.80 6.18
C ALA A 197 21.95 29.77 5.17
N ARG A 198 22.79 30.20 4.22
CA ARG A 198 23.42 29.30 3.25
C ARG A 198 24.37 28.29 3.89
N LYS A 199 25.13 28.66 4.93
CA LYS A 199 25.98 27.70 5.64
C LYS A 199 25.17 26.60 6.33
N VAL A 200 24.09 27.00 7.00
CA VAL A 200 23.15 26.06 7.64
C VAL A 200 22.54 25.13 6.61
N LEU A 201 22.01 25.67 5.51
CA LEU A 201 21.38 24.88 4.46
C LEU A 201 22.36 23.96 3.73
N ASN A 202 23.60 24.38 3.51
CA ASN A 202 24.61 23.53 2.88
C ASN A 202 24.93 22.30 3.74
N LEU A 203 25.22 22.49 5.03
CA LEU A 203 25.50 21.37 5.94
C LEU A 203 24.27 20.48 6.13
N PHE A 204 23.08 21.07 6.24
CA PHE A 204 21.83 20.32 6.26
C PHE A 204 21.65 19.46 4.99
N SER A 205 21.93 20.03 3.81
CA SER A 205 21.82 19.34 2.52
C SER A 205 22.81 18.19 2.39
N GLN A 206 24.00 18.30 2.99
CA GLN A 206 24.94 17.18 3.06
C GLN A 206 24.34 16.04 3.88
N GLY A 207 23.76 16.34 5.04
CA GLY A 207 23.07 15.34 5.86
C GLY A 207 21.80 14.79 5.20
N LEU A 208 21.19 15.53 4.28
CA LEU A 208 20.07 15.06 3.47
C LEU A 208 20.52 14.04 2.42
N VAL A 209 21.60 14.32 1.69
CA VAL A 209 22.05 13.48 0.56
C VAL A 209 22.91 12.30 1.02
N PHE A 210 23.91 12.56 1.86
CA PHE A 210 24.92 11.58 2.25
C PHE A 210 24.56 10.80 3.53
N GLY A 211 23.54 11.24 4.27
CA GLY A 211 23.19 10.65 5.56
C GLY A 211 24.28 10.89 6.62
N GLY A 212 24.31 10.04 7.66
CA GLY A 212 25.31 10.11 8.73
C GLY A 212 25.09 11.22 9.76
N SER A 213 26.03 11.33 10.70
CA SER A 213 25.98 12.34 11.75
C SER A 213 26.31 13.73 11.21
N ILE A 214 25.50 14.73 11.53
CA ILE A 214 25.79 16.13 11.21
C ILE A 214 27.16 16.58 11.75
N LYS A 215 27.57 16.05 12.90
CA LYS A 215 28.86 16.37 13.48
C LYS A 215 30.01 15.85 12.62
N GLU A 216 29.91 14.61 12.15
CA GLU A 216 30.92 14.01 11.26
C GLU A 216 30.99 14.76 9.93
N LEU A 217 29.85 15.15 9.37
CA LEU A 217 29.79 15.97 8.15
C LEU A 217 30.37 17.37 8.35
N ALA A 218 30.16 17.98 9.52
CA ALA A 218 30.75 19.29 9.83
C ALA A 218 32.29 19.23 9.97
N GLU A 219 32.82 18.09 10.41
CA GLU A 219 34.25 17.80 10.48
C GLU A 219 34.82 17.34 9.11
N TRP A 220 33.95 16.99 8.16
CA TRP A 220 34.31 16.56 6.82
C TRP A 220 34.75 17.78 5.97
N ASP A 221 36.05 18.07 6.01
CA ASP A 221 36.69 19.16 5.26
C ASP A 221 36.82 18.81 3.77
N VAL A 222 35.68 18.78 3.07
CA VAL A 222 35.57 18.48 1.64
C VAL A 222 35.01 19.69 0.90
N ASP A 223 35.71 20.08 -0.16
CA ASP A 223 35.29 21.19 -1.01
C ASP A 223 34.10 20.82 -1.91
N GLN A 224 33.47 21.84 -2.49
CA GLN A 224 32.28 21.65 -3.32
C GLN A 224 32.59 20.90 -4.63
N GLU A 225 33.84 20.94 -5.11
CA GLU A 225 34.27 20.23 -6.31
C GLU A 225 34.29 18.72 -6.05
N THR A 226 34.91 18.32 -4.95
CA THR A 226 34.95 16.92 -4.49
C THR A 226 33.56 16.39 -4.16
N LEU A 227 32.68 17.18 -3.53
CA LEU A 227 31.28 16.76 -3.33
C LEU A 227 30.55 16.51 -4.64
N THR A 228 30.86 17.30 -5.68
CA THR A 228 30.31 17.11 -7.04
C THR A 228 30.91 15.88 -7.73
N GLU A 229 32.17 15.53 -7.45
CA GLU A 229 32.75 14.28 -7.93
C GLU A 229 32.12 13.05 -7.28
N ILE A 230 31.82 13.13 -5.97
CA ILE A 230 31.15 12.04 -5.22
C ILE A 230 29.69 11.90 -5.67
N TYR A 231 28.99 13.01 -5.83
CA TYR A 231 27.59 13.05 -6.23
C TYR A 231 27.37 14.15 -7.27
N SER A 232 27.30 13.74 -8.53
CA SER A 232 27.30 14.65 -9.68
C SER A 232 26.15 15.65 -9.70
N ALA A 233 25.01 15.34 -9.06
CA ALA A 233 23.86 16.23 -8.93
C ALA A 233 23.93 17.20 -7.74
N TRP A 234 25.05 17.25 -7.01
CA TRP A 234 25.22 18.14 -5.86
C TRP A 234 24.96 19.64 -6.16
N PRO A 235 25.41 20.21 -7.29
CA PRO A 235 25.09 21.60 -7.64
C PRO A 235 23.58 21.86 -7.80
N GLU A 236 22.85 20.89 -8.33
CA GLU A 236 21.41 20.94 -8.53
C GLU A 236 20.67 20.86 -7.18
N VAL A 237 21.15 20.07 -6.21
CA VAL A 237 20.63 20.04 -4.83
C VAL A 237 20.70 21.43 -4.20
N LEU A 238 21.87 22.08 -4.27
CA LEU A 238 22.05 23.42 -3.70
C LEU A 238 21.17 24.47 -4.39
N THR A 239 20.94 24.33 -5.70
CA THR A 239 20.03 25.19 -6.45
C THR A 239 18.59 25.02 -5.97
N PHE A 240 18.12 23.78 -5.84
CA PHE A 240 16.80 23.45 -5.34
C PHE A 240 16.56 24.00 -3.92
N VAL A 241 17.50 23.75 -3.01
CA VAL A 241 17.41 24.23 -1.62
C VAL A 241 17.42 25.76 -1.56
N GLY A 242 18.28 26.40 -2.37
CA GLY A 242 18.32 27.87 -2.45
C GLY A 242 17.04 28.49 -2.99
N GLU A 243 16.34 27.83 -3.92
CA GLU A 243 15.03 28.27 -4.41
C GLU A 243 13.95 28.17 -3.34
N LEU A 244 13.94 27.10 -2.55
CA LEU A 244 12.99 26.94 -1.45
C LEU A 244 13.23 27.93 -0.32
N HIS A 245 14.49 28.18 0.03
CA HIS A 245 14.87 29.23 0.98
C HIS A 245 14.30 30.59 0.56
N ARG A 246 14.52 30.99 -0.69
CA ARG A 246 13.98 32.25 -1.25
C ARG A 246 12.46 32.26 -1.29
N SER A 247 11.81 31.14 -1.62
CA SER A 247 10.35 31.05 -1.70
C SER A 247 9.66 31.14 -0.34
N VAL A 248 10.25 30.55 0.72
CA VAL A 248 9.64 30.49 2.04
C VAL A 248 9.92 31.77 2.82
N VAL A 249 11.17 32.24 2.80
CA VAL A 249 11.62 33.38 3.61
C VAL A 249 11.51 34.71 2.86
N SER A 250 11.29 34.69 1.54
CA SER A 250 11.10 35.89 0.70
C SER A 250 12.27 36.90 0.82
N ASP A 251 12.02 38.20 0.65
CA ASP A 251 13.02 39.27 0.79
C ASP A 251 13.40 39.59 2.25
N GLN A 252 13.16 38.68 3.21
CA GLN A 252 13.56 38.92 4.59
C GLN A 252 15.08 39.01 4.68
N SER A 253 15.56 40.11 5.26
CA SER A 253 17.01 40.34 5.46
C SER A 253 17.62 39.46 6.56
N VAL A 254 16.77 38.83 7.37
CA VAL A 254 17.12 38.04 8.55
C VAL A 254 16.24 36.80 8.59
N VAL A 255 16.84 35.66 8.91
CA VAL A 255 16.20 34.35 9.00
C VAL A 255 16.34 33.82 10.42
N THR A 256 15.23 33.54 11.09
CA THR A 256 15.21 32.91 12.42
C THR A 256 15.30 31.38 12.32
N PHE A 257 15.47 30.70 13.46
CA PHE A 257 15.42 29.24 13.50
C PHE A 257 14.07 28.68 13.02
N ASP A 258 12.94 29.31 13.39
CA ASP A 258 11.62 28.85 12.97
C ASP A 258 11.37 29.09 11.47
N ASP A 259 11.92 30.18 10.92
CA ASP A 259 11.92 30.41 9.47
C ASP A 259 12.73 29.31 8.77
N MET A 260 13.93 29.01 9.28
CA MET A 260 14.79 27.97 8.74
C MET A 260 14.14 26.58 8.81
N LEU A 261 13.46 26.27 9.92
CA LEU A 261 12.71 25.02 10.05
C LEU A 261 11.55 24.95 9.04
N SER A 262 10.92 26.09 8.72
CA SER A 262 9.90 26.17 7.68
C SER A 262 10.49 25.91 6.29
N VAL A 263 11.73 26.36 6.02
CA VAL A 263 12.47 26.01 4.80
C VAL A 263 12.77 24.52 4.75
N VAL A 264 13.31 23.95 5.84
CA VAL A 264 13.60 22.52 5.95
C VAL A 264 12.33 21.70 5.71
N TRP A 265 11.20 22.10 6.29
CA TRP A 265 9.94 21.42 6.03
C TRP A 265 9.55 21.50 4.56
N ALA A 266 9.66 22.66 3.92
CA ALA A 266 9.37 22.82 2.49
C ALA A 266 10.30 21.98 1.58
N ILE A 267 11.56 21.75 1.99
CA ILE A 267 12.48 20.82 1.32
C ILE A 267 11.90 19.41 1.37
N HIS A 268 11.60 18.93 2.56
CA HIS A 268 11.00 17.61 2.81
C HIS A 268 9.70 17.38 2.06
N GLU A 269 8.88 18.42 1.92
CA GLU A 269 7.63 18.34 1.17
C GLU A 269 7.81 18.08 -0.34
N ARG A 270 8.98 18.40 -0.91
CA ARG A 270 9.22 18.45 -2.36
C ARG A 270 10.42 17.62 -2.83
N PHE A 271 11.31 17.24 -1.93
CA PHE A 271 12.60 16.64 -2.26
C PHE A 271 12.41 15.28 -2.95
N GLY A 272 11.52 14.41 -2.47
CA GLY A 272 11.29 13.11 -3.12
C GLY A 272 10.83 13.23 -4.58
N GLN A 273 9.94 14.18 -4.89
CA GLN A 273 9.52 14.44 -6.28
C GLN A 273 10.65 15.02 -7.13
N TRP A 274 11.49 15.87 -6.54
CA TRP A 274 12.63 16.47 -7.20
C TRP A 274 13.72 15.42 -7.50
N GLN A 275 14.06 14.58 -6.51
CA GLN A 275 15.06 13.53 -6.60
C GLN A 275 14.66 12.43 -7.58
N ASN A 276 13.35 12.17 -7.74
CA ASN A 276 12.84 11.18 -8.68
C ASN A 276 13.29 11.41 -10.15
N ARG A 277 13.84 12.59 -10.48
CA ARG A 277 14.49 12.84 -11.78
C ARG A 277 15.71 11.94 -12.00
N GLU A 278 16.53 11.73 -10.97
CA GLU A 278 17.69 10.84 -11.03
C GLU A 278 17.25 9.38 -11.13
N CYS A 279 16.23 9.00 -10.36
CA CYS A 279 15.60 7.68 -10.49
C CYS A 279 15.16 7.38 -11.93
N ASN A 280 14.61 8.38 -12.63
CA ASN A 280 14.24 8.21 -14.03
C ASN A 280 15.47 8.08 -14.95
N GLN A 281 16.59 8.77 -14.67
CA GLN A 281 17.83 8.59 -15.41
C GLN A 281 18.42 7.18 -15.23
N VAL A 282 18.42 6.68 -13.99
CA VAL A 282 18.82 5.30 -13.68
C VAL A 282 17.94 4.31 -14.44
N LYS A 283 16.62 4.50 -14.39
CA LYS A 283 15.65 3.67 -15.13
C LYS A 283 15.90 3.71 -16.64
N ASP A 284 16.17 4.88 -17.22
CA ASP A 284 16.48 5.03 -18.65
C ASP A 284 17.78 4.31 -19.05
N GLN A 285 18.77 4.26 -18.15
CA GLN A 285 19.99 3.49 -18.37
C GLN A 285 19.73 1.99 -18.32
N LEU A 286 19.00 1.50 -17.31
CA LEU A 286 18.59 0.09 -17.21
C LEU A 286 17.72 -0.32 -18.41
N TYR A 287 16.85 0.57 -18.88
CA TYR A 287 16.05 0.37 -20.08
C TYR A 287 16.92 0.22 -21.34
N ARG A 288 18.02 0.98 -21.46
CA ARG A 288 18.96 0.81 -22.59
C ARG A 288 19.77 -0.49 -22.52
N LEU A 289 20.00 -1.01 -21.32
CA LEU A 289 20.63 -2.32 -21.11
C LEU A 289 19.65 -3.47 -21.31
N HIS A 290 18.34 -3.19 -21.20
CA HIS A 290 17.30 -4.17 -21.45
C HIS A 290 17.25 -4.54 -22.94
N GLY A 291 17.60 -5.79 -23.26
CA GLY A 291 17.54 -6.33 -24.62
C GLY A 291 16.15 -6.75 -25.10
N GLY A 292 15.12 -6.68 -24.25
CA GLY A 292 13.85 -7.37 -24.48
C GLY A 292 12.59 -6.63 -24.06
N ARG A 293 11.54 -7.39 -23.67
CA ARG A 293 10.21 -6.88 -23.27
C ARG A 293 9.81 -7.30 -21.84
N THR A 294 10.73 -7.86 -21.07
CA THR A 294 10.44 -8.56 -19.81
C THR A 294 10.76 -7.75 -18.56
N GLY A 295 11.29 -6.52 -18.72
CA GLY A 295 11.66 -5.67 -17.58
C GLY A 295 12.85 -6.19 -16.79
N ARG A 296 13.71 -6.98 -17.44
CA ARG A 296 14.84 -7.67 -16.80
C ARG A 296 16.14 -7.41 -17.54
N VAL A 297 17.21 -7.14 -16.81
CA VAL A 297 18.57 -6.92 -17.36
C VAL A 297 19.46 -8.10 -16.96
N LEU A 298 20.21 -8.68 -17.90
CA LEU A 298 21.20 -9.71 -17.56
C LEU A 298 22.23 -9.14 -16.59
N ILE A 299 22.60 -9.90 -15.55
CA ILE A 299 23.59 -9.42 -14.57
C ILE A 299 24.94 -9.06 -15.23
N SER A 300 25.31 -9.76 -16.30
CA SER A 300 26.51 -9.44 -17.10
C SER A 300 26.42 -8.07 -17.78
N ASP A 301 25.23 -7.69 -18.28
CA ASP A 301 25.01 -6.39 -18.92
C ASP A 301 24.82 -5.29 -17.86
N PHE A 302 24.24 -5.62 -16.69
CA PHE A 302 24.15 -4.76 -15.52
C PHE A 302 25.54 -4.30 -15.05
N TYR A 303 26.52 -5.23 -14.97
CA TYR A 303 27.91 -4.87 -14.66
C TYR A 303 28.73 -4.40 -15.87
N GLY A 304 28.32 -4.74 -17.10
CA GLY A 304 29.15 -4.62 -18.30
C GLY A 304 29.63 -3.21 -18.61
N GLY A 305 28.87 -2.17 -18.24
CA GLY A 305 29.30 -0.78 -18.43
C GLY A 305 30.54 -0.41 -17.61
N ARG A 306 30.79 -1.11 -16.50
CA ARG A 306 31.98 -0.88 -15.64
C ARG A 306 33.31 -1.12 -16.34
N VAL A 307 33.31 -1.92 -17.43
CA VAL A 307 34.48 -2.19 -18.26
C VAL A 307 34.90 -0.96 -19.08
N LEU A 308 33.95 -0.09 -19.43
CA LEU A 308 34.18 1.08 -20.28
C LEU A 308 34.15 2.39 -19.50
N ASP A 309 33.43 2.42 -18.39
CA ASP A 309 33.20 3.60 -17.58
C ASP A 309 33.49 3.29 -16.11
N GLU A 310 34.47 3.99 -15.53
CA GLU A 310 34.81 3.85 -14.12
C GLU A 310 33.73 4.41 -13.19
N GLN A 311 32.88 5.31 -13.69
CA GLN A 311 31.76 5.91 -12.96
C GLN A 311 30.45 5.13 -13.14
N TRP A 312 30.53 3.90 -13.63
CA TRP A 312 29.35 3.06 -13.81
C TRP A 312 28.64 2.81 -12.47
N PRO A 313 27.34 3.18 -12.34
CA PRO A 313 26.68 3.23 -11.03
C PRO A 313 26.22 1.87 -10.50
N PHE A 314 26.12 0.85 -11.36
CA PHE A 314 25.55 -0.46 -11.02
C PHE A 314 26.62 -1.41 -10.48
N LEU A 315 26.70 -1.52 -9.16
CA LEU A 315 27.78 -2.22 -8.46
C LEU A 315 27.28 -3.13 -7.34
N GLU A 316 25.99 -3.30 -7.15
CA GLU A 316 25.41 -4.18 -6.12
C GLU A 316 25.73 -5.64 -6.44
N SER A 317 26.20 -6.39 -5.44
CA SER A 317 26.53 -7.82 -5.55
C SER A 317 25.28 -8.66 -5.85
N GLY A 318 25.47 -9.83 -6.48
CA GLY A 318 24.35 -10.75 -6.69
C GLY A 318 23.70 -11.22 -5.38
N GLY A 319 24.47 -11.26 -4.28
CA GLY A 319 23.95 -11.57 -2.94
C GLY A 319 22.99 -10.49 -2.45
N TYR A 320 23.40 -9.23 -2.52
CA TYR A 320 22.61 -8.10 -2.09
C TYR A 320 21.37 -7.87 -2.99
N LEU A 321 21.51 -7.99 -4.31
CA LEU A 321 20.37 -7.93 -5.23
C LEU A 321 19.31 -9.00 -4.92
N ARG A 322 19.72 -10.19 -4.47
CA ARG A 322 18.78 -11.23 -4.00
C ARG A 322 18.11 -10.83 -2.68
N GLN A 323 18.85 -10.25 -1.74
CA GLN A 323 18.29 -9.74 -0.48
C GLN A 323 17.18 -8.71 -0.70
N LEU A 324 17.35 -7.87 -1.72
CA LEU A 324 16.37 -6.85 -2.13
C LEU A 324 15.19 -7.44 -2.92
N GLY A 325 15.24 -8.72 -3.31
CA GLY A 325 14.26 -9.32 -4.22
C GLY A 325 14.35 -8.77 -5.64
N ALA A 326 15.50 -8.20 -6.01
CA ALA A 326 15.77 -7.60 -7.32
C ALA A 326 16.47 -8.57 -8.27
N LEU A 327 16.91 -9.75 -7.82
CA LEU A 327 17.57 -10.75 -8.67
C LEU A 327 16.69 -11.96 -8.95
N ASP A 328 16.39 -12.17 -10.22
CA ASP A 328 15.78 -13.38 -10.75
C ASP A 328 16.88 -14.44 -10.98
N VAL A 329 16.80 -15.52 -10.21
CA VAL A 329 17.73 -16.67 -10.26
C VAL A 329 17.01 -17.98 -10.57
N GLU A 330 15.69 -17.95 -10.66
CA GLU A 330 14.89 -19.17 -10.83
C GLU A 330 14.87 -19.55 -12.31
N HIS A 331 15.35 -20.77 -12.59
CA HIS A 331 15.24 -21.44 -13.89
C HIS A 331 16.02 -20.84 -15.07
N THR A 332 16.88 -19.84 -14.84
CA THR A 332 17.77 -19.31 -15.88
C THR A 332 19.21 -19.79 -15.68
N LEU A 333 19.90 -20.11 -16.77
CA LEU A 333 21.37 -20.30 -16.75
C LEU A 333 22.10 -18.97 -16.46
N GLU A 334 21.40 -17.84 -16.56
CA GLU A 334 21.93 -16.49 -16.42
C GLU A 334 21.04 -15.64 -15.50
N PRO A 335 21.53 -15.21 -14.32
CA PRO A 335 20.78 -14.35 -13.42
C PRO A 335 20.40 -13.02 -14.07
N ARG A 336 19.21 -12.51 -13.76
CA ARG A 336 18.70 -11.24 -14.30
C ARG A 336 18.22 -10.33 -13.19
N VAL A 337 18.55 -9.05 -13.28
CA VAL A 337 18.01 -8.01 -12.42
C VAL A 337 16.59 -7.66 -12.87
N ILE A 338 15.61 -7.79 -11.99
CA ILE A 338 14.23 -7.36 -12.18
C ILE A 338 14.21 -5.84 -11.98
N VAL A 339 14.11 -5.09 -13.09
CA VAL A 339 14.36 -3.63 -13.10
C VAL A 339 13.48 -2.89 -12.09
N PRO A 340 12.14 -3.07 -12.05
CA PRO A 340 11.35 -2.29 -11.10
C PRO A 340 11.62 -2.67 -9.64
N ASN A 341 11.93 -3.94 -9.35
CA ASN A 341 12.32 -4.36 -8.00
C ASN A 341 13.63 -3.71 -7.56
N TYR A 342 14.60 -3.55 -8.48
CA TYR A 342 15.81 -2.79 -8.21
C TYR A 342 15.50 -1.30 -8.00
N MET A 343 14.74 -0.68 -8.92
CA MET A 343 14.40 0.75 -8.87
C MET A 343 13.70 1.15 -7.57
N TYR A 344 12.83 0.31 -7.04
CA TYR A 344 12.05 0.59 -5.82
C TYR A 344 12.65 -0.07 -4.57
N SER A 345 13.92 -0.50 -4.66
CA SER A 345 14.66 -1.05 -3.52
C SER A 345 15.38 0.02 -2.71
N LEU A 346 15.88 -0.38 -1.54
CA LEU A 346 16.65 0.47 -0.64
C LEU A 346 17.98 0.97 -1.24
N SER A 347 18.50 0.34 -2.31
CA SER A 347 19.66 0.85 -3.05
C SER A 347 19.41 2.18 -3.74
N ASN A 348 18.14 2.50 -4.02
CA ASN A 348 17.74 3.72 -4.72
C ASN A 348 17.01 4.70 -3.78
N CYS A 349 17.36 4.66 -2.49
CA CYS A 349 16.93 5.62 -1.48
C CYS A 349 18.07 6.56 -1.11
N VAL A 350 17.71 7.80 -0.83
CA VAL A 350 18.56 8.83 -0.23
C VAL A 350 17.97 9.22 1.13
N THR A 351 18.69 10.03 1.91
CA THR A 351 18.20 10.54 3.20
C THR A 351 17.81 9.41 4.15
N MET A 352 18.81 8.70 4.68
CA MET A 352 18.60 7.65 5.67
C MET A 352 18.44 8.29 7.06
N ARG A 353 17.18 8.44 7.48
CA ARG A 353 16.80 8.88 8.84
C ARG A 353 16.44 7.69 9.70
N GLU A 354 16.23 7.93 10.99
CA GLU A 354 15.88 6.87 11.95
C GLU A 354 14.53 6.21 11.56
N HIS A 355 13.56 7.03 11.13
CA HIS A 355 12.19 6.59 10.88
C HIS A 355 11.80 6.48 9.40
N PHE A 356 12.54 7.13 8.50
CA PHE A 356 12.16 7.19 7.09
C PHE A 356 13.36 7.30 6.16
N SER A 357 13.13 6.89 4.92
CA SER A 357 14.02 7.10 3.79
C SER A 357 13.26 7.79 2.67
N ILE A 358 13.98 8.53 1.80
CA ILE A 358 13.39 9.12 0.60
C ILE A 358 13.82 8.29 -0.61
N CYS A 359 12.89 7.61 -1.24
CA CYS A 359 13.18 6.63 -2.29
C CYS A 359 12.55 7.01 -3.63
N CYS A 360 12.99 6.33 -4.69
CA CYS A 360 12.37 6.44 -6.01
C CYS A 360 10.86 6.20 -5.98
N LEU A 361 10.13 7.02 -6.72
CA LEU A 361 8.67 6.90 -6.81
C LEU A 361 8.29 5.71 -7.69
N ASP A 362 7.31 4.92 -7.21
CA ASP A 362 6.78 3.79 -7.95
C ASP A 362 5.87 4.28 -9.10
N ALA A 363 6.24 3.98 -10.35
CA ALA A 363 5.46 4.39 -11.51
C ALA A 363 4.17 3.57 -11.65
N CYS A 364 4.15 2.32 -11.14
CA CYS A 364 2.99 1.44 -11.10
C CYS A 364 1.84 2.04 -10.29
N GLU A 365 2.15 2.88 -9.31
CA GLU A 365 1.15 3.54 -8.46
C GLU A 365 0.15 4.37 -9.27
N SER A 366 0.60 5.03 -10.33
CA SER A 366 -0.29 5.79 -11.24
C SER A 366 -1.25 4.90 -12.03
N ILE A 367 -0.78 3.71 -12.42
CA ILE A 367 -1.55 2.70 -13.14
C ILE A 367 -2.60 2.10 -12.20
N LEU A 368 -2.16 1.69 -11.01
CA LEU A 368 -3.05 1.15 -9.98
C LEU A 368 -4.09 2.18 -9.54
N ALA A 369 -3.71 3.44 -9.34
CA ALA A 369 -4.63 4.52 -8.98
C ALA A 369 -5.71 4.75 -10.06
N SER A 370 -5.38 4.55 -11.34
CA SER A 370 -6.35 4.64 -12.42
C SER A 370 -7.39 3.51 -12.34
N VAL A 371 -6.95 2.29 -12.04
CA VAL A 371 -7.83 1.13 -11.82
C VAL A 371 -8.72 1.35 -10.59
N GLU A 372 -8.14 1.83 -9.49
CA GLU A 372 -8.85 2.12 -8.24
C GLU A 372 -9.92 3.20 -8.43
N MET A 373 -9.60 4.27 -9.15
CA MET A 373 -10.52 5.36 -9.43
C MET A 373 -11.67 4.92 -10.32
N ALA A 374 -11.39 4.10 -11.35
CA ALA A 374 -12.40 3.62 -12.27
C ALA A 374 -13.37 2.62 -11.62
N LEU A 375 -12.85 1.73 -10.76
CA LEU A 375 -13.65 0.69 -10.11
C LEU A 375 -14.36 1.18 -8.86
N GLY A 376 -13.72 2.04 -8.05
CA GLY A 376 -14.25 2.48 -6.75
C GLY A 376 -14.55 1.33 -5.78
N SER A 377 -13.90 0.17 -5.96
CA SER A 377 -14.18 -1.08 -5.27
C SER A 377 -12.91 -1.94 -5.18
N PRO A 378 -12.73 -2.76 -4.12
CA PRO A 378 -11.58 -3.68 -3.98
C PRO A 378 -11.55 -4.79 -5.01
N ARG A 379 -12.65 -4.99 -5.74
CA ARG A 379 -12.81 -6.06 -6.72
C ARG A 379 -13.50 -5.52 -7.97
N GLY A 380 -13.06 -5.98 -9.14
CA GLY A 380 -13.61 -5.57 -10.44
C GLY A 380 -13.76 -6.75 -11.40
N LEU A 381 -14.56 -6.58 -12.44
CA LEU A 381 -14.64 -7.55 -13.53
C LEU A 381 -13.36 -7.48 -14.37
N PRO A 382 -12.88 -8.62 -14.94
CA PRO A 382 -11.72 -8.62 -15.82
C PRO A 382 -11.83 -7.63 -16.98
N GLU A 383 -13.01 -7.50 -17.59
CA GLU A 383 -13.23 -6.60 -18.73
C GLU A 383 -13.11 -5.12 -18.34
N ASP A 384 -13.70 -4.72 -17.20
CA ASP A 384 -13.58 -3.34 -16.71
C ASP A 384 -12.11 -2.98 -16.45
N ILE A 385 -11.34 -3.91 -15.88
CA ILE A 385 -9.91 -3.75 -15.64
C ILE A 385 -9.14 -3.62 -16.96
N ILE A 386 -9.40 -4.52 -17.92
CA ILE A 386 -8.75 -4.48 -19.23
C ILE A 386 -9.04 -3.16 -19.94
N ASP A 387 -10.28 -2.67 -19.90
CA ASP A 387 -10.66 -1.41 -20.54
C ASP A 387 -9.93 -0.21 -19.95
N VAL A 388 -9.83 -0.13 -18.61
CA VAL A 388 -9.12 0.95 -17.91
C VAL A 388 -7.61 0.91 -18.22
N VAL A 389 -7.03 -0.28 -18.16
CA VAL A 389 -5.59 -0.48 -18.38
C VAL A 389 -5.23 -0.25 -19.86
N SER A 390 -6.09 -0.63 -20.79
CA SER A 390 -5.92 -0.38 -22.23
C SER A 390 -6.10 1.09 -22.62
N GLY A 391 -6.99 1.80 -21.92
CA GLY A 391 -7.28 3.22 -22.15
C GLY A 391 -6.31 4.20 -21.48
N SER A 392 -5.47 3.71 -20.56
CA SER A 392 -4.45 4.51 -19.89
C SER A 392 -3.34 4.91 -20.87
N SER A 393 -3.32 6.19 -21.23
CA SER A 393 -2.40 6.82 -22.18
C SER A 393 -0.96 6.96 -21.67
N VAL A 394 -0.59 6.27 -20.60
CA VAL A 394 0.72 6.44 -19.94
C VAL A 394 1.88 5.91 -20.80
N VAL A 395 1.66 5.01 -21.77
CA VAL A 395 2.75 4.53 -22.65
C VAL A 395 2.27 4.21 -24.08
N GLU A 396 2.26 5.19 -24.97
CA GLU A 396 1.76 5.09 -26.36
C GLU A 396 2.53 4.14 -27.31
N SER A 397 3.68 3.57 -26.91
CA SER A 397 4.51 2.73 -27.81
C SER A 397 4.46 1.23 -27.55
N TRP A 398 3.96 0.76 -26.40
CA TRP A 398 4.01 -0.65 -26.00
C TRP A 398 2.63 -1.32 -25.96
N THR A 399 1.56 -0.52 -25.83
CA THR A 399 0.16 -0.92 -25.60
C THR A 399 -0.46 -1.86 -26.63
N ASN A 400 -0.05 -1.79 -27.91
CA ASN A 400 -0.60 -2.68 -28.95
C ASN A 400 -0.16 -4.15 -28.83
N LEU A 401 0.81 -4.45 -27.96
CA LEU A 401 1.30 -5.81 -27.68
C LEU A 401 1.03 -6.27 -26.23
N VAL A 402 0.48 -5.39 -25.38
CA VAL A 402 0.36 -5.56 -23.91
C VAL A 402 -0.74 -6.54 -23.48
N PHE A 403 -1.68 -6.92 -24.36
CA PHE A 403 -2.67 -7.94 -24.03
C PHE A 403 -2.57 -9.14 -24.97
N SER A 404 -1.50 -9.91 -24.83
CA SER A 404 -1.48 -11.28 -25.38
C SER A 404 -2.72 -12.05 -24.88
N GLY A 405 -3.21 -13.01 -25.67
CA GLY A 405 -4.32 -13.86 -25.25
C GLY A 405 -4.04 -14.56 -23.91
N SER A 406 -2.77 -14.89 -23.63
CA SER A 406 -2.33 -15.49 -22.37
C SER A 406 -2.44 -14.55 -21.18
N LEU A 407 -2.09 -13.26 -21.32
CA LEU A 407 -2.19 -12.31 -20.20
C LEU A 407 -3.65 -11.98 -19.87
N ARG A 408 -4.53 -11.90 -20.88
CA ARG A 408 -5.98 -11.81 -20.65
C ARG A 408 -6.48 -13.04 -19.90
N GLN A 409 -6.10 -14.23 -20.36
CA GLN A 409 -6.52 -15.48 -19.72
C GLN A 409 -6.08 -15.55 -18.26
N ARG A 410 -4.85 -15.12 -17.93
CA ARG A 410 -4.38 -15.05 -16.53
C ARG A 410 -5.29 -14.19 -15.65
N LEU A 411 -5.77 -13.04 -16.15
CA LEU A 411 -6.71 -12.20 -15.41
C LEU A 411 -8.06 -12.90 -15.18
N TYR A 412 -8.55 -13.62 -16.19
CA TYR A 412 -9.75 -14.45 -16.07
C TYR A 412 -9.56 -15.60 -15.07
N ASP A 413 -8.39 -16.23 -15.02
CA ASP A 413 -8.09 -17.30 -14.09
C ASP A 413 -8.04 -16.78 -12.64
N VAL A 414 -7.50 -15.57 -12.44
CA VAL A 414 -7.57 -14.86 -11.14
C VAL A 414 -9.03 -14.60 -10.76
N ALA A 415 -9.86 -14.08 -11.66
CA ALA A 415 -11.28 -13.90 -11.38
C ALA A 415 -12.01 -15.22 -11.10
N ALA A 416 -11.71 -16.30 -11.82
CA ALA A 416 -12.36 -17.59 -11.66
C ALA A 416 -12.13 -18.19 -10.26
N SER A 417 -10.93 -18.01 -9.69
CA SER A 417 -10.62 -18.39 -8.31
C SER A 417 -11.26 -17.47 -7.25
N HIS A 418 -11.78 -16.31 -7.67
CA HIS A 418 -12.31 -15.26 -6.80
C HIS A 418 -13.76 -14.88 -7.17
N GLY A 419 -14.62 -15.87 -7.41
CA GLY A 419 -16.06 -15.62 -7.58
C GLY A 419 -16.43 -14.76 -8.80
N GLY A 420 -15.57 -14.75 -9.82
CA GLY A 420 -15.76 -13.98 -11.05
C GLY A 420 -15.22 -12.54 -11.01
N LEU A 421 -14.62 -12.12 -9.89
CA LEU A 421 -14.08 -10.78 -9.71
C LEU A 421 -12.61 -10.82 -9.31
N VAL A 422 -11.80 -9.93 -9.89
CA VAL A 422 -10.37 -9.81 -9.58
C VAL A 422 -10.18 -8.95 -8.33
N PRO A 423 -9.49 -9.44 -7.28
CA PRO A 423 -9.05 -8.59 -6.16
C PRO A 423 -7.89 -7.69 -6.58
N ILE A 424 -8.13 -6.38 -6.75
CA ILE A 424 -7.15 -5.45 -7.37
C ILE A 424 -5.98 -5.07 -6.45
N HIS A 425 -6.01 -5.50 -5.20
CA HIS A 425 -4.89 -5.36 -4.29
C HIS A 425 -4.21 -6.70 -3.97
N GLY A 426 -4.69 -7.79 -4.57
CA GLY A 426 -4.12 -9.13 -4.42
C GLY A 426 -2.77 -9.27 -5.13
N ARG A 427 -1.97 -10.22 -4.67
CA ARG A 427 -0.64 -10.54 -5.22
C ARG A 427 -0.72 -10.94 -6.68
N LEU A 428 -1.69 -11.77 -7.08
CA LEU A 428 -1.79 -12.20 -8.49
C LEU A 428 -2.16 -11.06 -9.43
N PHE A 429 -2.96 -10.09 -8.97
CA PHE A 429 -3.24 -8.90 -9.77
C PHE A 429 -2.00 -8.00 -9.92
N ARG A 430 -1.21 -7.83 -8.85
CA ARG A 430 0.09 -7.14 -8.95
C ARG A 430 1.06 -7.88 -9.88
N GLN A 431 1.03 -9.21 -9.89
CA GLN A 431 1.86 -10.01 -10.79
C GLN A 431 1.39 -9.86 -12.23
N TRP A 432 0.08 -9.77 -12.44
CA TRP A 432 -0.50 -9.44 -13.72
C TRP A 432 -0.08 -8.04 -14.21
N LEU A 433 -0.08 -7.02 -13.34
CA LEU A 433 0.45 -5.69 -13.64
C LEU A 433 1.94 -5.70 -13.97
N HIS A 434 2.76 -6.47 -13.24
CA HIS A 434 4.18 -6.66 -13.57
C HIS A 434 4.37 -7.20 -15.00
N HIS A 435 3.52 -8.13 -15.45
CA HIS A 435 3.61 -8.65 -16.82
C HIS A 435 3.03 -7.69 -17.87
N ALA A 436 2.03 -6.87 -17.49
CA ALA A 436 1.47 -5.84 -18.37
C ALA A 436 2.40 -4.63 -18.54
N TYR A 437 3.12 -4.26 -17.48
CA TYR A 437 4.01 -3.09 -17.38
C TYR A 437 5.34 -3.48 -16.72
N PRO A 438 6.21 -4.20 -17.44
CA PRO A 438 7.38 -4.84 -16.85
C PRO A 438 8.49 -3.89 -16.44
N LEU A 439 8.49 -2.63 -16.88
CA LEU A 439 9.48 -1.62 -16.49
C LEU A 439 8.95 -0.67 -15.40
N GLU A 440 7.68 -0.78 -15.07
CA GLU A 440 6.96 0.13 -14.18
C GLU A 440 6.49 -0.58 -12.93
N CYS A 441 6.05 -1.84 -13.03
CA CYS A 441 5.47 -2.57 -11.91
C CYS A 441 6.43 -3.64 -11.38
N ALA A 442 6.73 -3.59 -10.09
CA ALA A 442 7.56 -4.59 -9.42
C ALA A 442 6.91 -5.97 -9.37
N PHE A 443 7.74 -7.00 -9.46
CA PHE A 443 7.35 -8.38 -9.25
C PHE A 443 6.97 -8.59 -7.78
N PRO A 444 5.74 -9.05 -7.49
CA PRO A 444 5.27 -9.22 -6.13
C PRO A 444 5.69 -10.57 -5.57
N HIS A 445 6.84 -10.58 -4.91
CA HIS A 445 7.30 -11.73 -4.12
C HIS A 445 6.29 -12.11 -3.04
N MET A 446 6.22 -13.40 -2.74
CA MET A 446 5.42 -13.91 -1.62
C MET A 446 5.89 -13.32 -0.30
N SER A 447 4.98 -13.14 0.64
CA SER A 447 5.34 -12.63 1.96
C SER A 447 6.34 -13.57 2.66
N GLY A 448 7.37 -12.99 3.27
CA GLY A 448 8.43 -13.74 3.97
C GLY A 448 9.51 -14.35 3.08
N THR A 449 9.45 -14.24 1.75
CA THR A 449 10.53 -14.76 0.88
C THR A 449 11.66 -13.76 0.66
N VAL A 450 11.41 -12.47 0.85
CA VAL A 450 12.37 -11.38 0.71
C VAL A 450 12.32 -10.50 1.96
N ARG A 451 13.48 -10.06 2.44
CA ARG A 451 13.61 -9.10 3.56
C ARG A 451 14.60 -8.01 3.15
N PRO A 452 14.18 -6.95 2.45
CA PRO A 452 15.09 -5.89 2.03
C PRO A 452 15.83 -5.31 3.25
N LEU A 453 17.14 -5.11 3.11
CA LEU A 453 17.99 -4.48 4.11
C LEU A 453 18.68 -3.29 3.46
N THR A 454 19.04 -2.30 4.27
CA THR A 454 19.94 -1.22 3.85
C THR A 454 21.35 -1.80 3.63
N GLU A 455 22.22 -1.08 2.92
CA GLU A 455 23.61 -1.51 2.75
C GLU A 455 24.29 -1.72 4.11
N GLU A 456 24.05 -0.80 5.05
CA GLU A 456 24.60 -0.82 6.40
C GLU A 456 24.10 -2.03 7.21
N ASP A 457 22.79 -2.27 7.22
CA ASP A 457 22.20 -3.42 7.92
C ASP A 457 22.64 -4.75 7.30
N TYR A 458 22.79 -4.81 5.97
CA TYR A 458 23.30 -5.99 5.28
C TYR A 458 24.74 -6.32 5.72
N VAL A 459 25.62 -5.32 5.80
CA VAL A 459 27.00 -5.51 6.31
C VAL A 459 26.97 -5.94 7.77
N LEU A 460 26.16 -5.29 8.61
CA LEU A 460 26.08 -5.60 10.05
C LEU A 460 25.58 -7.03 10.30
N GLU A 461 24.57 -7.48 9.55
CA GLU A 461 23.98 -8.81 9.74
C GLU A 461 24.82 -9.93 9.10
N THR A 462 25.38 -9.69 7.91
CA THR A 462 26.02 -10.76 7.12
C THR A 462 27.55 -10.74 7.17
N GLY A 463 28.15 -9.58 7.46
CA GLY A 463 29.59 -9.36 7.35
C GLY A 463 30.11 -9.34 5.91
N VAL A 464 29.23 -9.24 4.90
CA VAL A 464 29.57 -9.25 3.47
C VAL A 464 29.36 -7.87 2.88
N ASP A 465 30.27 -7.44 2.00
CA ASP A 465 30.14 -6.18 1.26
C ASP A 465 28.91 -6.27 0.31
N PRO A 466 27.99 -5.30 0.35
CA PRO A 466 26.86 -5.25 -0.57
C PRO A 466 27.31 -5.00 -2.01
N ARG A 467 28.51 -4.44 -2.25
CA ARG A 467 29.07 -4.20 -3.58
C ARG A 467 29.75 -5.45 -4.14
N ALA A 468 29.57 -5.68 -5.43
CA ALA A 468 30.23 -6.74 -6.17
C ALA A 468 31.75 -6.52 -6.20
N SER A 469 32.50 -7.59 -5.92
CA SER A 469 33.94 -7.57 -6.13
C SER A 469 34.29 -7.44 -7.61
N VAL A 470 35.48 -6.93 -7.91
CA VAL A 470 36.00 -6.86 -9.29
C VAL A 470 36.02 -8.25 -9.92
N GLU A 471 36.39 -9.27 -9.14
CA GLU A 471 36.38 -10.67 -9.54
C GLU A 471 34.98 -11.17 -9.88
N GLU A 472 33.96 -10.85 -9.08
CA GLU A 472 32.56 -11.19 -9.38
C GLU A 472 32.10 -10.52 -10.67
N ILE A 473 32.37 -9.23 -10.84
CA ILE A 473 32.01 -8.46 -12.04
C ILE A 473 32.57 -9.14 -13.29
N PHE A 474 33.88 -9.40 -13.31
CA PHE A 474 34.52 -10.03 -14.48
C PHE A 474 34.05 -11.46 -14.68
N GLN A 475 33.86 -12.25 -13.61
CA GLN A 475 33.34 -13.60 -13.73
C GLN A 475 31.95 -13.62 -14.38
N ARG A 476 31.05 -12.71 -13.99
CA ARG A 476 29.71 -12.62 -14.61
C ARG A 476 29.76 -12.22 -16.08
N ILE A 477 30.71 -11.36 -16.46
CA ILE A 477 30.90 -10.92 -17.83
C ILE A 477 31.47 -12.07 -18.69
N ASP A 478 32.43 -12.82 -18.15
CA ASP A 478 33.08 -13.93 -18.86
C ASP A 478 32.16 -15.16 -19.00
N ASP A 479 31.33 -15.43 -17.99
CA ASP A 479 30.35 -16.53 -18.01
C ASP A 479 29.13 -16.22 -18.93
N ALA A 480 29.03 -14.99 -19.45
CA ALA A 480 27.88 -14.57 -20.26
C ALA A 480 27.79 -15.32 -21.60
N THR A 481 26.61 -15.83 -21.90
CA THR A 481 26.33 -16.51 -23.16
C THR A 481 26.46 -15.54 -24.33
N PRO A 482 27.03 -15.97 -25.48
CA PRO A 482 27.13 -15.13 -26.67
C PRO A 482 25.78 -14.55 -27.12
N ARG A 483 25.76 -13.27 -27.48
CA ARG A 483 24.54 -12.50 -27.82
C ARG A 483 23.61 -13.17 -28.84
N TRP A 484 24.15 -13.83 -29.87
CA TRP A 484 23.35 -14.53 -30.89
C TRP A 484 22.56 -15.73 -30.34
N ARG A 485 23.02 -16.36 -29.26
CA ARG A 485 22.28 -17.45 -28.58
C ARG A 485 21.22 -16.88 -27.63
N ARG A 486 21.42 -15.65 -27.12
CA ARG A 486 20.47 -14.92 -26.27
C ARG A 486 19.21 -14.48 -27.03
N GLU A 487 19.36 -13.90 -28.22
CA GLU A 487 18.22 -13.46 -29.07
C GLU A 487 17.26 -14.60 -29.42
N LYS A 488 17.76 -15.85 -29.49
CA LYS A 488 16.94 -17.03 -29.76
C LYS A 488 16.13 -17.49 -28.54
N LEU A 489 16.64 -17.26 -27.32
CA LEU A 489 15.98 -17.61 -26.06
C LEU A 489 14.89 -16.60 -25.69
N GLU A 490 15.08 -15.30 -25.98
CA GLU A 490 14.09 -14.25 -25.67
C GLU A 490 12.75 -14.40 -26.41
N VAL A 491 12.73 -15.09 -27.55
CA VAL A 491 11.50 -15.38 -28.32
C VAL A 491 10.66 -16.50 -27.68
N GLU A 492 11.30 -17.44 -26.96
CA GLU A 492 10.61 -18.49 -26.20
C GLU A 492 10.21 -17.99 -24.78
N ASP A 493 10.93 -16.99 -24.25
CA ASP A 493 10.79 -16.53 -22.85
C ASP A 493 9.53 -15.68 -22.55
N LEU A 494 8.88 -15.14 -23.59
CA LEU A 494 7.61 -14.42 -23.48
C LEU A 494 6.42 -15.34 -23.09
N GLU A 495 6.53 -16.64 -23.33
CA GLU A 495 5.54 -17.64 -22.89
C GLU A 495 5.91 -18.31 -21.56
N SER A 496 7.19 -18.28 -21.15
CA SER A 496 7.66 -18.86 -19.87
C SER A 496 7.76 -17.86 -18.71
N VAL A 497 7.28 -16.61 -18.86
CA VAL A 497 7.38 -15.62 -17.79
C VAL A 497 6.71 -16.16 -16.51
N LEU A 498 7.55 -16.32 -15.48
CA LEU A 498 7.25 -16.90 -14.17
C LEU A 498 5.90 -16.40 -13.65
N TRP A 499 4.92 -17.32 -13.63
CA TRP A 499 3.65 -17.12 -12.96
C TRP A 499 3.62 -18.01 -11.72
N ILE A 500 3.55 -17.36 -10.57
CA ILE A 500 3.44 -18.00 -9.26
C ILE A 500 1.94 -17.94 -8.95
N ALA A 501 1.27 -19.07 -8.74
CA ALA A 501 -0.20 -19.12 -8.68
C ALA A 501 -0.75 -18.87 -7.26
N GLU A 502 0.12 -18.73 -6.28
CA GLU A 502 -0.19 -18.55 -4.87
C GLU A 502 -0.75 -17.15 -4.59
N GLU A 503 -1.99 -17.02 -4.14
CA GLU A 503 -2.59 -15.70 -3.90
C GLU A 503 -2.37 -15.19 -2.46
N GLU A 504 -2.22 -13.87 -2.31
CA GLU A 504 -2.30 -13.16 -1.02
C GLU A 504 -3.21 -11.93 -1.18
N THR A 505 -4.32 -11.88 -0.46
CA THR A 505 -5.32 -10.80 -0.59
C THR A 505 -5.52 -10.04 0.71
N LEU A 506 -5.64 -8.71 0.61
CA LEU A 506 -5.94 -7.82 1.76
C LEU A 506 -7.32 -8.06 2.40
N ASP A 507 -8.15 -8.91 1.79
CA ASP A 507 -9.46 -9.28 2.30
C ASP A 507 -9.30 -10.14 3.56
N THR A 508 -9.57 -9.56 4.73
CA THR A 508 -9.83 -10.38 5.93
C THR A 508 -11.08 -11.22 5.64
N SER A 509 -10.97 -12.52 5.84
CA SER A 509 -12.02 -13.51 5.62
C SER A 509 -13.19 -13.40 6.63
N GLU A 510 -13.64 -12.19 6.96
CA GLU A 510 -14.84 -11.95 7.77
C GLU A 510 -16.13 -11.95 6.94
N VAL A 511 -16.05 -12.12 5.61
CA VAL A 511 -17.24 -12.23 4.75
C VAL A 511 -18.00 -13.56 4.97
N GLN A 512 -17.44 -14.52 5.71
CA GLN A 512 -18.04 -15.86 5.88
C GLN A 512 -19.32 -15.93 6.72
N THR A 513 -19.75 -14.87 7.42
CA THR A 513 -20.92 -14.99 8.29
C THR A 513 -22.22 -14.48 7.67
N CYS A 514 -22.22 -13.44 6.84
CA CYS A 514 -23.49 -12.86 6.37
C CYS A 514 -24.22 -13.78 5.38
N ASP A 515 -23.49 -14.40 4.45
CA ASP A 515 -24.07 -15.28 3.43
C ASP A 515 -24.53 -16.63 4.04
N GLN A 516 -23.75 -17.18 4.99
CA GLN A 516 -24.17 -18.36 5.73
C GLN A 516 -25.34 -18.10 6.67
N ILE A 517 -25.39 -16.93 7.34
CA ILE A 517 -26.52 -16.55 8.18
C ILE A 517 -27.77 -16.31 7.31
N CYS A 518 -27.64 -15.67 6.14
CA CYS A 518 -28.74 -15.52 5.19
C CYS A 518 -29.26 -16.88 4.69
N HIS A 519 -28.37 -17.81 4.32
CA HIS A 519 -28.76 -19.14 3.90
C HIS A 519 -29.42 -19.95 5.02
N VAL A 520 -28.90 -19.88 6.25
CA VAL A 520 -29.51 -20.52 7.42
C VAL A 520 -30.89 -19.92 7.73
N PHE A 521 -31.03 -18.60 7.61
CA PHE A 521 -32.31 -17.92 7.83
C PHE A 521 -33.33 -18.28 6.75
N GLN A 522 -32.91 -18.32 5.48
CA GLN A 522 -33.76 -18.72 4.36
C GLN A 522 -34.21 -20.19 4.49
N PHE A 523 -33.32 -21.07 4.96
CA PHE A 523 -33.66 -22.46 5.26
C PHE A 523 -34.66 -22.60 6.42
N LEU A 524 -34.50 -21.81 7.47
CA LEU A 524 -35.43 -21.75 8.61
C LEU A 524 -36.83 -21.27 8.18
N VAL A 525 -36.91 -20.23 7.34
CA VAL A 525 -38.19 -19.73 6.82
C VAL A 525 -38.88 -20.78 5.96
N LEU A 526 -38.14 -21.47 5.09
CA LEU A 526 -38.69 -22.55 4.25
C LEU A 526 -39.12 -23.77 5.07
N ALA A 527 -38.37 -24.14 6.10
CA ALA A 527 -38.72 -25.23 7.01
C ALA A 527 -40.01 -24.93 7.79
N VAL A 528 -40.17 -23.70 8.28
CA VAL A 528 -41.40 -23.25 8.97
C VAL A 528 -42.58 -23.20 8.00
N ALA A 529 -42.39 -22.71 6.78
CA ALA A 529 -43.43 -22.71 5.75
C ALA A 529 -43.87 -24.13 5.36
N GLY A 530 -42.91 -25.05 5.21
CA GLY A 530 -43.17 -26.47 4.95
C GLY A 530 -43.92 -27.16 6.08
N ALA A 531 -43.53 -26.89 7.33
CA ALA A 531 -44.24 -27.39 8.50
C ALA A 531 -45.69 -26.85 8.54
N CYS A 532 -45.89 -25.55 8.35
CA CYS A 532 -47.23 -24.95 8.29
C CYS A 532 -48.09 -25.54 7.16
N GLY A 533 -47.50 -25.81 5.99
CA GLY A 533 -48.19 -26.48 4.87
C GLY A 533 -48.61 -27.91 5.20
N TYR A 534 -47.74 -28.67 5.89
CA TYR A 534 -48.05 -30.03 6.35
C TYR A 534 -49.16 -30.04 7.42
N TRP A 535 -49.12 -29.12 8.38
CA TRP A 535 -50.17 -29.02 9.40
C TRP A 535 -51.52 -28.60 8.82
N MET A 536 -51.54 -27.73 7.80
CA MET A 536 -52.77 -27.36 7.08
C MET A 536 -53.33 -28.52 6.23
N SER A 537 -52.48 -29.30 5.56
CA SER A 537 -52.95 -30.44 4.76
C SER A 537 -53.51 -31.58 5.63
N VAL A 538 -52.93 -31.82 6.82
CA VAL A 538 -53.47 -32.77 7.82
C VAL A 538 -54.81 -32.31 8.39
N ALA A 539 -55.00 -31.00 8.62
CA ALA A 539 -56.27 -30.45 9.10
C ALA A 539 -57.40 -30.56 8.05
N ILE A 540 -57.07 -30.43 6.76
CA ILE A 540 -58.04 -30.59 5.66
C ILE A 540 -58.37 -32.08 5.43
N GLY A 541 -57.40 -32.98 5.60
CA GLY A 541 -57.59 -34.42 5.45
C GLY A 541 -58.52 -35.06 6.50
N GLN A 542 -58.64 -34.48 7.69
CA GLN A 542 -59.57 -34.96 8.73
C GLN A 542 -61.03 -34.46 8.56
N SER A 543 -61.30 -33.56 7.61
CA SER A 543 -62.65 -33.04 7.37
C SER A 543 -63.50 -33.91 6.43
N HIS A 544 -62.94 -34.96 5.82
CA HIS A 544 -63.62 -35.76 4.79
C HIS A 544 -63.99 -37.21 5.15
N SER A 545 -63.81 -37.64 6.41
CA SER A 545 -64.23 -38.98 6.86
C SER A 545 -65.39 -38.90 7.86
N GLY A 546 -66.63 -38.81 7.36
CA GLY A 546 -67.80 -38.91 8.23
C GLY A 546 -69.11 -38.58 7.52
N ASN A 547 -69.63 -39.53 6.74
CA ASN A 547 -71.07 -39.86 6.70
C ASN A 547 -71.29 -41.09 5.80
N TYR A 548 -71.38 -42.26 6.45
CA TYR A 548 -72.01 -43.46 5.91
C TYR A 548 -73.52 -43.23 5.87
N PHE A 549 -74.16 -43.40 4.71
CA PHE A 549 -75.61 -43.62 4.63
C PHE A 549 -75.87 -44.90 3.83
N GLU A 550 -76.37 -45.92 4.53
CA GLU A 550 -76.94 -47.14 3.96
C GLU A 550 -78.13 -46.82 3.05
N THR A 551 -78.24 -47.49 1.90
CA THR A 551 -79.56 -47.87 1.36
C THR A 551 -79.51 -49.23 0.67
N LYS A 552 -80.44 -50.09 1.11
CA LYS A 552 -80.67 -51.47 0.67
C LYS A 552 -81.19 -51.56 -0.77
N LYS A 553 -80.81 -52.65 -1.43
CA LYS A 553 -81.49 -53.25 -2.59
C LYS A 553 -82.96 -53.61 -2.28
N HIS A 554 -83.84 -53.45 -3.26
CA HIS A 554 -84.64 -54.58 -3.78
C HIS A 554 -85.21 -54.31 -5.18
N TYR A 555 -85.30 -55.41 -5.91
CA TYR A 555 -85.70 -55.65 -7.30
C TYR A 555 -87.15 -55.23 -7.66
N VAL A 556 -87.34 -54.91 -8.94
CA VAL A 556 -88.22 -55.71 -9.84
C VAL A 556 -87.33 -56.32 -10.91
#